data_AF-A0AAD7HJX9-F1
#
_entry.id   AF-A0AAD7HJX9-F1
#
_cell.length_a   1.000
_cell.length_b   1.000
_cell.length_c   1.000
_cell.angle_alpha   90.00
_cell.angle_beta   90.00
_cell.angle_gamma   90.00
#
_symmetry.space_group_name_H-M   'P 1'
#
loop_
_entity.id
_entity.type
_entity.pdbx_description
1 polymer ?
#
loop_
_entity_poly.entity_id
_entity_poly.type
_entity_poly.pdbx_seq_one_letter_code
_entity_poly.pdbx_strand_id
1 'polypeptide(L)'
;MAIQKFIESRPAAFLHDNFRCIRFPAAFALREITEILSLCDGVVNVAVVTSATTILSLLESLPLQRLVVFWAEYFTTASCLNLTHLTHLGIRDWRDNALDPWYGLSLIPRLTHLSFYDLNAVVLATVGVLQRCQSLGLLVILCGNQFRFNWALDVRDTPVEKLVADPRFCMLVVHDHWHDDDWEVGARGGRCGHTCA
;
A
#
# COMPACT_ATOMS: atom_id res chain seq x y z
N MET A 1 -22.14 -12.75 4.59
CA MET A 1 -23.24 -13.38 3.82
C MET A 1 -24.09 -12.42 2.95
N ALA A 2 -24.44 -11.19 3.37
CA ALA A 2 -25.26 -10.29 2.54
C ALA A 2 -24.53 -9.76 1.28
N ILE A 3 -23.25 -9.42 1.38
CA ILE A 3 -22.43 -8.91 0.27
C ILE A 3 -22.22 -9.97 -0.81
N GLN A 4 -21.92 -11.21 -0.41
CA GLN A 4 -21.75 -12.33 -1.34
C GLN A 4 -23.00 -12.58 -2.18
N LYS A 5 -24.16 -12.71 -1.52
CA LYS A 5 -25.45 -12.88 -2.23
C LYS A 5 -25.75 -11.72 -3.17
N PHE A 6 -25.37 -10.50 -2.79
CA PHE A 6 -25.48 -9.35 -3.68
C PHE A 6 -24.61 -9.52 -4.92
N ILE A 7 -23.32 -9.83 -4.76
CA ILE A 7 -22.36 -9.98 -5.88
C ILE A 7 -22.80 -11.11 -6.82
N GLU A 8 -23.14 -12.27 -6.27
CA GLU A 8 -23.60 -13.44 -7.04
C GLU A 8 -24.91 -13.18 -7.81
N SER A 9 -25.75 -12.25 -7.33
CA SER A 9 -27.01 -11.88 -7.99
C SER A 9 -26.83 -10.91 -9.17
N ARG A 10 -25.61 -10.39 -9.40
CA ARG A 10 -25.34 -9.42 -10.47
C ARG A 10 -24.69 -10.09 -11.69
N PRO A 11 -24.99 -9.61 -12.91
CA PRO A 11 -24.25 -10.03 -14.10
C PRO A 11 -22.76 -9.69 -14.00
N ALA A 12 -21.89 -10.54 -14.56
CA ALA A 12 -20.44 -10.31 -14.55
C ALA A 12 -20.04 -8.94 -15.13
N ALA A 13 -20.68 -8.51 -16.22
CA ALA A 13 -20.44 -7.18 -16.82
C ALA A 13 -20.74 -6.03 -15.82
N PHE A 14 -21.79 -6.16 -15.00
CA PHE A 14 -22.09 -5.17 -13.97
C PHE A 14 -20.98 -5.10 -12.93
N LEU A 15 -20.45 -6.25 -12.50
CA LEU A 15 -19.35 -6.30 -11.54
C LEU A 15 -18.08 -5.69 -12.13
N HIS A 16 -17.71 -6.07 -13.36
CA HIS A 16 -16.55 -5.52 -14.07
C HIS A 16 -16.59 -3.99 -14.18
N ASP A 17 -17.75 -3.43 -14.54
CA ASP A 17 -17.88 -2.00 -14.80
C ASP A 17 -17.99 -1.17 -13.51
N ASN A 18 -18.61 -1.71 -12.46
CA ASN A 18 -18.97 -0.93 -11.26
C ASN A 18 -18.06 -1.21 -10.05
N PHE A 19 -17.37 -2.35 -9.98
CA PHE A 19 -16.51 -2.71 -8.85
C PHE A 19 -15.04 -2.50 -9.22
N ARG A 20 -14.63 -1.23 -9.27
CA ARG A 20 -13.23 -0.83 -9.55
C ARG A 20 -12.35 -0.79 -8.30
N CYS A 21 -12.95 -0.59 -7.12
CA CYS A 21 -12.26 -0.47 -5.85
C CYS A 21 -12.89 -1.41 -4.81
N ILE A 22 -12.07 -2.22 -4.14
CA ILE A 22 -12.51 -3.13 -3.08
C ILE A 22 -11.58 -3.02 -1.88
N ARG A 23 -12.18 -2.93 -0.70
CA ARG A 23 -11.49 -3.02 0.59
C ARG A 23 -11.96 -4.26 1.33
N PHE A 24 -11.03 -5.08 1.80
CA PHE A 24 -11.28 -6.25 2.63
C PHE A 24 -10.80 -5.99 4.06
N PRO A 25 -11.70 -5.67 4.99
CA PRO A 25 -11.39 -5.62 6.43
C PRO A 25 -10.89 -6.96 6.96
N ALA A 26 -10.24 -6.95 8.12
CA ALA A 26 -9.70 -8.15 8.77
C ALA A 26 -10.75 -9.23 9.08
N ALA A 27 -12.03 -8.85 9.12
CA ALA A 27 -13.14 -9.77 9.37
C ALA A 27 -13.45 -10.72 8.20
N PHE A 28 -12.95 -10.44 6.99
CA PHE A 28 -13.20 -11.30 5.83
C PHE A 28 -12.30 -12.52 5.86
N ALA A 29 -12.91 -13.70 5.73
CA ALA A 29 -12.14 -14.93 5.58
C ALA A 29 -11.46 -14.95 4.20
N LEU A 30 -10.27 -15.55 4.13
CA LEU A 30 -9.51 -15.70 2.87
C LEU A 30 -10.37 -16.28 1.73
N ARG A 31 -11.19 -17.29 2.04
CA ARG A 31 -12.12 -17.90 1.07
C ARG A 31 -13.09 -16.87 0.49
N GLU A 32 -13.67 -16.00 1.31
CA GLU A 32 -14.60 -14.95 0.86
C GLU A 32 -13.88 -13.93 -0.03
N ILE A 33 -12.63 -13.56 0.33
CA ILE A 33 -11.81 -12.65 -0.48
C ILE A 33 -11.55 -13.26 -1.86
N THR A 34 -11.13 -14.53 -1.91
CA THR A 34 -10.87 -15.25 -3.15
C THR A 34 -12.12 -15.35 -4.03
N GLU A 35 -13.25 -15.75 -3.44
CA GLU A 35 -14.53 -15.85 -4.15
C GLU A 35 -14.93 -14.47 -4.74
N ILE A 36 -14.86 -13.39 -3.95
CA ILE A 36 -15.18 -12.03 -4.42
C ILE A 36 -14.24 -11.58 -5.54
N LEU A 37 -12.93 -11.71 -5.36
CA LEU A 37 -11.96 -11.28 -6.37
C LEU A 37 -12.08 -12.08 -7.68
N SER A 38 -12.45 -13.36 -7.61
CA SER A 38 -12.67 -14.19 -8.80
C SER A 38 -13.86 -13.75 -9.66
N LEU A 39 -14.83 -13.05 -9.06
CA LEU A 39 -16.03 -12.53 -9.74
C LEU A 39 -15.85 -11.08 -10.23
N CYS A 40 -14.84 -10.38 -9.74
CA CYS A 40 -14.61 -8.96 -9.99
C CYS A 40 -13.29 -8.76 -10.75
N ASP A 41 -13.22 -9.24 -11.99
CA ASP A 41 -12.02 -9.18 -12.85
C ASP A 41 -11.62 -7.76 -13.29
N GLY A 42 -12.54 -6.80 -13.19
CA GLY A 42 -12.32 -5.39 -13.52
C GLY A 42 -11.70 -4.54 -12.40
N VAL A 43 -11.37 -5.14 -11.26
CA VAL A 43 -10.86 -4.41 -10.08
C VAL A 43 -9.47 -3.85 -10.36
N VAL A 44 -9.30 -2.56 -10.11
CA VAL A 44 -8.04 -1.84 -10.29
C VAL A 44 -7.43 -1.41 -8.95
N ASN A 45 -8.23 -1.32 -7.88
CA ASN A 45 -7.79 -0.88 -6.57
C ASN A 45 -8.20 -1.90 -5.50
N VAL A 46 -7.22 -2.45 -4.78
CA VAL A 46 -7.46 -3.39 -3.68
C VAL A 46 -6.76 -2.91 -2.42
N ALA A 47 -7.49 -2.90 -1.31
CA ALA A 47 -6.93 -2.80 0.02
C ALA A 47 -7.27 -4.05 0.81
N VAL A 48 -6.26 -4.76 1.33
CA VAL A 48 -6.44 -6.04 1.99
C VAL A 48 -5.82 -6.04 3.39
N VAL A 49 -6.66 -6.26 4.40
CA VAL A 49 -6.24 -6.40 5.80
C VAL A 49 -6.02 -7.88 6.14
N THR A 50 -5.23 -8.57 5.33
CA THR A 50 -4.77 -9.95 5.55
C THR A 50 -3.49 -10.18 4.75
N SER A 51 -2.82 -11.31 4.99
CA SER A 51 -1.60 -11.68 4.28
C SER A 51 -1.86 -11.78 2.76
N ALA A 52 -1.27 -10.85 2.00
CA ALA A 52 -1.44 -10.82 0.54
C ALA A 52 -0.81 -12.03 -0.16
N THR A 53 0.12 -12.76 0.46
CA THR A 53 0.75 -13.94 -0.16
C THR A 53 -0.25 -15.00 -0.58
N THR A 54 -1.32 -15.18 0.19
CA THR A 54 -2.28 -16.24 -0.07
C THR A 54 -3.27 -15.90 -1.20
N ILE A 55 -3.41 -14.62 -1.53
CA ILE A 55 -4.25 -14.15 -2.64
C ILE A 55 -3.43 -13.59 -3.80
N LEU A 56 -2.11 -13.69 -3.75
CA LEU A 56 -1.22 -13.04 -4.70
C LEU A 56 -1.52 -13.45 -6.14
N SER A 57 -1.66 -14.76 -6.40
CA SER A 57 -1.98 -15.26 -7.75
C SER A 57 -3.30 -14.72 -8.30
N LEU A 58 -4.25 -14.37 -7.44
CA LEU A 58 -5.49 -13.72 -7.84
C LEU A 58 -5.26 -12.23 -8.11
N LEU A 59 -4.42 -11.56 -7.32
CA LEU A 59 -4.07 -10.16 -7.57
C LEU A 59 -3.29 -10.00 -8.89
N GLU A 60 -2.49 -10.99 -9.26
CA GLU A 60 -1.71 -11.04 -10.51
C GLU A 60 -2.58 -11.15 -11.76
N SER A 61 -3.76 -11.76 -11.68
CA SER A 61 -4.68 -11.85 -12.83
C SER A 61 -5.54 -10.60 -13.03
N LEU A 62 -5.54 -9.68 -12.07
CA LEU A 62 -6.31 -8.44 -12.11
C LEU A 62 -5.51 -7.31 -12.78
N PRO A 63 -6.18 -6.34 -13.43
CA PRO A 63 -5.55 -5.14 -13.96
C PRO A 63 -5.19 -4.13 -12.84
N LEU A 64 -4.58 -4.62 -11.77
CA LEU A 64 -4.40 -3.91 -10.51
C LEU A 64 -3.42 -2.74 -10.68
N GLN A 65 -3.90 -1.54 -10.37
CA GLN A 65 -3.13 -0.31 -10.38
C GLN A 65 -2.73 0.13 -8.97
N ARG A 66 -3.56 -0.17 -7.97
CA ARG A 66 -3.35 0.24 -6.58
C ARG A 66 -3.54 -0.95 -5.65
N LEU A 67 -2.54 -1.21 -4.82
CA LEU A 67 -2.58 -2.25 -3.81
C LEU A 67 -2.18 -1.68 -2.46
N VAL A 68 -3.00 -1.90 -1.43
CA VAL A 68 -2.63 -1.66 -0.04
C VAL A 68 -2.68 -2.98 0.71
N VAL A 69 -1.55 -3.38 1.30
CA VAL A 69 -1.43 -4.61 2.09
C VAL A 69 -1.16 -4.26 3.54
N PHE A 70 -1.92 -4.85 4.46
CA PHE A 70 -1.65 -4.79 5.89
C PHE A 70 -1.02 -6.09 6.35
N TRP A 71 -0.22 -6.01 7.42
CA TRP A 71 0.51 -7.16 7.97
C TRP A 71 1.36 -7.83 6.90
N ALA A 72 2.24 -7.03 6.30
CA ALA A 72 3.14 -7.46 5.23
C ALA A 72 4.26 -8.41 5.70
N GLU A 73 4.11 -9.08 6.85
CA GLU A 73 5.09 -10.02 7.42
C GLU A 73 5.42 -11.21 6.49
N TYR A 74 4.57 -11.47 5.50
CA TYR A 74 4.80 -12.46 4.45
C TYR A 74 4.95 -11.86 3.05
N PHE A 75 4.67 -10.56 2.89
CA PHE A 75 4.67 -9.93 1.58
C PHE A 75 6.09 -9.60 1.15
N THR A 76 6.75 -10.57 0.51
CA THR A 76 8.05 -10.31 -0.10
C THR A 76 7.86 -9.41 -1.32
N THR A 77 8.75 -8.44 -1.53
CA THR A 77 8.65 -7.57 -2.72
C THR A 77 8.85 -8.34 -4.03
N ALA A 78 9.50 -9.51 -3.97
CA ALA A 78 9.60 -10.46 -5.09
C ALA A 78 8.24 -11.06 -5.51
N SER A 79 7.27 -11.10 -4.60
CA SER A 79 5.89 -11.50 -4.90
C SER A 79 5.19 -10.50 -5.84
N CYS A 80 5.65 -9.26 -5.92
CA CYS A 80 4.98 -8.22 -6.69
C CYS A 80 5.37 -8.18 -8.18
N LEU A 81 6.32 -9.01 -8.61
CA LEU A 81 6.92 -8.91 -9.95
C LEU A 81 5.90 -9.08 -11.08
N ASN A 82 4.87 -9.86 -10.83
CA ASN A 82 3.81 -10.14 -11.79
C ASN A 82 2.69 -9.08 -11.78
N LEU A 83 2.70 -8.14 -10.82
CA LEU A 83 1.78 -7.01 -10.75
C LEU A 83 2.20 -5.90 -11.71
N THR A 84 2.26 -6.21 -13.01
CA THR A 84 2.86 -5.37 -14.06
C THR A 84 2.14 -4.03 -14.27
N HIS A 85 0.87 -3.92 -13.84
CA HIS A 85 0.07 -2.70 -13.92
C HIS A 85 0.16 -1.83 -12.66
N LEU A 86 0.84 -2.30 -11.62
CA LEU A 86 0.85 -1.64 -10.32
C LEU A 86 1.60 -0.30 -10.38
N THR A 87 0.91 0.76 -9.97
CA THR A 87 1.44 2.13 -9.93
C THR A 87 1.54 2.66 -8.50
N HIS A 88 0.66 2.19 -7.60
CA HIS A 88 0.63 2.60 -6.20
C HIS A 88 0.68 1.38 -5.29
N LEU A 89 1.63 1.37 -4.37
CA LEU A 89 1.77 0.31 -3.37
C LEU A 89 1.78 0.92 -1.97
N GLY A 90 0.82 0.53 -1.15
CA GLY A 90 0.78 0.81 0.27
C GLY A 90 1.11 -0.42 1.08
N ILE A 91 2.03 -0.28 2.00
CA ILE A 91 2.48 -1.36 2.87
C ILE A 91 2.29 -0.92 4.32
N ARG A 92 1.57 -1.70 5.10
CA ARG A 92 1.41 -1.49 6.55
C ARG A 92 1.96 -2.63 7.37
N ASP A 93 2.48 -2.28 8.54
CA ASP A 93 3.08 -3.22 9.49
C ASP A 93 4.12 -4.13 8.81
N TRP A 94 5.04 -3.50 8.09
CA TRP A 94 6.12 -4.21 7.40
C TRP A 94 7.06 -4.85 8.42
N ARG A 95 7.20 -6.18 8.34
CA ARG A 95 8.10 -6.98 9.18
C ARG A 95 8.93 -7.91 8.32
N ASP A 96 9.70 -7.37 7.39
CA ASP A 96 10.65 -8.16 6.61
C ASP A 96 12.02 -8.16 7.28
N ASN A 97 12.58 -9.36 7.45
CA ASN A 97 13.93 -9.59 7.94
C ASN A 97 14.92 -9.87 6.79
N ALA A 98 14.50 -9.73 5.53
CA ALA A 98 15.36 -9.93 4.37
C ALA A 98 16.54 -8.95 4.34
N LEU A 99 17.66 -9.43 3.81
CA LEU A 99 18.89 -8.65 3.65
C LEU A 99 18.73 -7.48 2.65
N ASP A 100 17.82 -7.60 1.69
CA ASP A 100 17.50 -6.55 0.70
C ASP A 100 16.00 -6.54 0.40
N PRO A 101 15.17 -5.94 1.28
CA PRO A 101 13.72 -5.93 1.12
C PRO A 101 13.28 -5.14 -0.13
N TRP A 102 14.15 -4.35 -0.76
CA TRP A 102 13.78 -3.41 -1.81
C TRP A 102 14.01 -3.92 -3.22
N TYR A 103 14.78 -4.99 -3.37
CA TYR A 103 15.12 -5.54 -4.69
C TYR A 103 13.86 -5.81 -5.52
N GLY A 104 12.82 -6.43 -4.94
CA GLY A 104 11.58 -6.70 -5.65
C GLY A 104 10.80 -5.44 -6.07
N LEU A 105 10.83 -4.35 -5.28
CA LEU A 105 10.16 -3.09 -5.65
C LEU A 105 10.82 -2.43 -6.86
N SER A 106 12.15 -2.51 -6.95
CA SER A 106 12.90 -1.94 -8.07
C SER A 106 12.58 -2.61 -9.41
N LEU A 107 12.00 -3.80 -9.37
CA LEU A 107 11.60 -4.58 -10.53
C LEU A 107 10.16 -4.32 -10.98
N ILE A 108 9.40 -3.45 -10.29
CA ILE A 108 8.04 -3.06 -10.68
C ILE A 108 8.13 -1.78 -11.53
N PRO A 109 8.15 -1.88 -12.88
CA PRO A 109 8.55 -0.76 -13.74
C PRO A 109 7.58 0.43 -13.73
N ARG A 110 6.35 0.22 -13.29
CA ARG A 110 5.29 1.25 -13.26
C ARG A 110 5.05 1.82 -11.87
N LEU A 111 5.77 1.35 -10.84
CA LEU A 111 5.58 1.82 -9.48
C LEU A 111 6.03 3.27 -9.38
N THR A 112 5.06 4.17 -9.20
CA THR A 112 5.28 5.62 -9.10
C THR A 112 5.04 6.13 -7.69
N HIS A 113 4.22 5.43 -6.91
CA HIS A 113 3.85 5.82 -5.56
C HIS A 113 4.03 4.65 -4.59
N LEU A 114 4.74 4.89 -3.50
CA LEU A 114 4.99 3.91 -2.47
C LEU A 114 4.75 4.54 -1.10
N SER A 115 3.96 3.89 -0.26
CA SER A 115 3.70 4.37 1.10
C SER A 115 3.97 3.30 2.15
N PHE A 116 4.59 3.69 3.27
CA PHE A 116 4.86 2.80 4.40
C PHE A 116 4.15 3.23 5.69
N TYR A 117 3.57 2.22 6.35
CA TYR A 117 3.06 2.15 7.72
C TYR A 117 4.14 1.99 8.78
N ASP A 118 4.33 2.95 9.71
CA ASP A 118 5.22 2.84 10.89
C ASP A 118 6.74 2.93 10.59
N LEU A 119 7.44 3.70 11.42
CA LEU A 119 8.82 4.17 11.22
C LEU A 119 9.90 3.20 11.73
N ASN A 120 9.57 2.30 12.66
CA ASN A 120 10.61 1.63 13.48
C ASN A 120 11.63 0.78 12.70
N ALA A 121 11.25 0.25 11.53
CA ALA A 121 12.16 -0.55 10.68
C ALA A 121 12.50 0.13 9.33
N VAL A 122 11.78 1.20 8.99
CA VAL A 122 11.66 1.65 7.59
C VAL A 122 12.69 2.73 7.26
N VAL A 123 13.01 3.63 8.18
CA VAL A 123 13.80 4.85 7.90
C VAL A 123 15.20 4.55 7.35
N LEU A 124 15.97 3.65 7.99
CA LEU A 124 17.33 3.30 7.55
C LEU A 124 17.34 2.50 6.25
N ALA A 125 16.30 1.68 6.04
CA ALA A 125 16.18 0.85 4.87
C ALA A 125 15.66 1.67 3.65
N THR A 126 14.79 2.68 3.84
CA THR A 126 14.17 3.46 2.75
C THR A 126 15.12 4.29 1.90
N VAL A 127 16.33 4.61 2.36
CA VAL A 127 17.29 5.38 1.54
C VAL A 127 17.68 4.62 0.27
N GLY A 128 17.70 3.29 0.31
CA GLY A 128 17.95 2.46 -0.87
C GLY A 128 16.79 2.45 -1.87
N VAL A 129 15.56 2.70 -1.43
CA VAL A 129 14.36 2.60 -2.28
C VAL A 129 14.37 3.66 -3.37
N LEU A 130 14.59 4.92 -3.02
CA LEU A 130 14.60 6.05 -3.97
C LEU A 130 15.75 5.98 -4.98
N GLN A 131 16.83 5.28 -4.64
CA GLN A 131 17.98 5.06 -5.54
C GLN A 131 17.73 3.89 -6.50
N ARG A 132 17.06 2.83 -6.04
CA ARG A 132 16.83 1.61 -6.82
C ARG A 132 15.55 1.66 -7.66
N CYS A 133 14.50 2.29 -7.16
CA CYS A 133 13.21 2.39 -7.84
C CYS A 133 13.19 3.66 -8.69
N GLN A 134 13.76 3.61 -9.89
CA GLN A 134 13.88 4.78 -10.77
C GLN A 134 12.52 5.34 -11.23
N SER A 135 11.50 4.49 -11.33
CA SER A 135 10.14 4.90 -11.68
C SER A 135 9.40 5.61 -10.54
N LEU A 136 9.92 5.53 -9.31
CA LEU A 136 9.25 6.03 -8.13
C LEU A 136 9.29 7.57 -8.14
N GLY A 137 8.10 8.17 -8.26
CA GLY A 137 7.91 9.62 -8.20
C GLY A 137 7.57 10.13 -6.82
N LEU A 138 7.03 9.28 -5.95
CA LEU A 138 6.65 9.63 -4.59
C LEU A 138 6.85 8.46 -3.61
N LEU A 139 7.59 8.71 -2.53
CA LEU A 139 7.71 7.88 -1.35
C LEU A 139 7.07 8.60 -0.16
N VAL A 140 6.05 7.99 0.44
CA VAL A 140 5.33 8.54 1.59
C VAL A 140 5.57 7.68 2.82
N ILE A 141 5.97 8.30 3.92
CA ILE A 141 6.01 7.64 5.23
C ILE A 141 4.86 8.17 6.08
N LEU A 142 3.96 7.26 6.46
CA LEU A 142 2.80 7.56 7.29
C LEU A 142 3.18 7.29 8.76
N CYS A 143 3.26 8.35 9.55
CA CYS A 143 3.76 8.32 10.92
C CYS A 143 2.62 8.47 11.94
N GLY A 144 2.38 7.44 12.75
CA GLY A 144 1.39 7.51 13.83
C GLY A 144 1.70 8.60 14.87
N ASN A 145 0.68 9.07 15.59
CA ASN A 145 0.80 10.11 16.62
C ASN A 145 1.86 9.81 17.70
N GLN A 146 2.04 8.54 18.08
CA GLN A 146 3.04 8.13 19.06
C GLN A 146 4.48 8.40 18.64
N PHE A 147 4.75 8.68 17.35
CA PHE A 147 6.09 8.91 16.81
C PHE A 147 6.55 10.37 16.81
N ARG A 148 5.76 11.29 17.39
CA ARG A 148 6.10 12.71 17.44
C ARG A 148 7.39 13.05 18.21
N PHE A 149 8.03 12.10 18.91
CA PHE A 149 8.94 12.45 20.00
C PHE A 149 10.46 12.19 19.87
N ASN A 150 11.00 11.52 18.85
CA ASN A 150 12.47 11.31 18.80
C ASN A 150 13.19 11.62 17.46
N TRP A 151 12.47 12.01 16.40
CA TRP A 151 13.08 12.33 15.11
C TRP A 151 14.14 13.44 15.18
N ALA A 152 13.90 14.50 15.96
CA ALA A 152 14.81 15.64 16.02
C ALA A 152 16.17 15.33 16.69
N LEU A 153 16.28 14.21 17.39
CA LEU A 153 17.47 13.85 18.17
C LEU A 153 18.34 12.77 17.50
N ASP A 154 17.75 11.85 16.71
CA ASP A 154 18.49 10.74 16.06
C ASP A 154 18.86 11.00 14.58
N VAL A 155 18.47 12.13 13.99
CA VAL A 155 18.63 12.37 12.54
C VAL A 155 19.93 13.08 12.16
N ARG A 156 20.64 13.70 13.11
CA ARG A 156 21.76 14.63 12.84
C ARG A 156 23.04 14.05 12.22
N ASP A 157 23.11 12.75 11.98
CA ASP A 157 24.21 12.11 11.25
C ASP A 157 23.73 10.89 10.43
N THR A 158 22.42 10.79 10.15
CA THR A 158 21.85 9.61 9.50
C THR A 158 21.59 9.84 8.00
N PRO A 159 21.53 8.76 7.19
CA PRO A 159 21.13 8.79 5.78
C PRO A 159 19.78 9.49 5.49
N VAL A 160 19.04 9.79 6.54
CA VAL A 160 17.73 10.45 6.56
C VAL A 160 17.80 11.90 6.10
N GLU A 161 18.89 12.64 6.36
CA GLU A 161 19.01 14.01 5.84
C GLU A 161 18.94 14.07 4.31
N LYS A 162 19.58 13.09 3.64
CA LYS A 162 19.51 12.94 2.18
C LYS A 162 18.11 12.57 1.71
N LEU A 163 17.37 11.80 2.52
CA LEU A 163 16.00 11.41 2.22
C LEU A 163 15.06 12.62 2.29
N VAL A 164 15.18 13.45 3.32
CA VAL A 164 14.39 14.68 3.49
C VAL A 164 14.65 15.70 2.38
N ALA A 165 15.87 15.73 1.85
CA ALA A 165 16.23 16.60 0.74
C ALA A 165 15.72 16.10 -0.63
N ASP A 166 15.32 14.83 -0.76
CA ASP A 166 14.81 14.29 -2.03
C ASP A 166 13.37 14.81 -2.26
N PRO A 167 13.09 15.48 -3.40
CA PRO A 167 11.76 16.04 -3.68
C PRO A 167 10.67 14.98 -3.86
N ARG A 168 11.04 13.70 -4.01
CA ARG A 168 10.13 12.56 -4.11
C ARG A 168 9.74 12.03 -2.74
N PHE A 169 10.32 12.52 -1.65
CA PHE A 169 10.03 12.06 -0.31
C PHE A 169 9.00 12.95 0.39
N CYS A 170 8.04 12.34 1.07
CA CYS A 170 7.07 13.03 1.90
C CYS A 170 6.82 12.24 3.19
N MET A 171 6.65 12.95 4.30
CA MET A 171 6.26 12.37 5.58
C MET A 171 4.94 12.99 6.02
N LEU A 172 3.95 12.13 6.31
CA LEU A 172 2.63 12.57 6.76
C LEU A 172 2.38 12.02 8.17
N VAL A 173 2.01 12.92 9.08
CA VAL A 173 1.61 12.52 10.43
C VAL A 173 0.16 12.07 10.40
N VAL A 174 -0.08 10.80 10.67
CA VAL A 174 -1.41 10.20 10.61
C VAL A 174 -2.03 10.00 12.00
N HIS A 175 -3.30 10.39 12.14
CA HIS A 175 -4.09 10.16 13.34
C HIS A 175 -4.75 8.78 13.26
N ASP A 176 -5.05 8.16 14.42
CA ASP A 176 -5.51 6.77 14.57
C ASP A 176 -6.81 6.39 13.81
N HIS A 177 -7.42 7.34 13.11
CA HIS A 177 -8.63 7.18 12.30
C HIS A 177 -8.42 7.40 10.80
N TRP A 178 -7.17 7.45 10.32
CA TRP A 178 -6.91 7.74 8.91
C TRP A 178 -7.42 6.60 8.00
N HIS A 179 -8.40 6.92 7.16
CA HIS A 179 -8.86 6.04 6.09
C HIS A 179 -7.90 6.09 4.89
N ASP A 180 -7.31 4.94 4.58
CA ASP A 180 -6.23 4.69 3.61
C ASP A 180 -6.38 5.30 2.21
N ASP A 181 -7.56 5.78 1.85
CA ASP A 181 -7.84 6.42 0.56
C ASP A 181 -7.38 7.90 0.53
N ASP A 182 -7.10 8.51 1.69
CA ASP A 182 -6.88 9.97 1.81
C ASP A 182 -5.41 10.42 1.76
N TRP A 183 -4.43 9.51 1.80
CA TRP A 183 -3.02 9.95 1.86
C TRP A 183 -2.56 10.66 0.59
N GLU A 184 -3.15 10.35 -0.57
CA GLU A 184 -2.84 11.05 -1.81
C GLU A 184 -3.39 12.46 -1.86
N VAL A 185 -4.54 12.69 -1.21
CA VAL A 185 -5.09 14.04 -1.02
C VAL A 185 -4.09 14.85 -0.20
N GLY A 186 -3.60 14.30 0.90
CA GLY A 186 -2.57 14.92 1.74
C GLY A 186 -1.23 15.14 1.01
N ALA A 187 -0.74 14.13 0.29
CA ALA A 187 0.54 14.18 -0.41
C ALA A 187 0.56 15.17 -1.59
N ARG A 188 -0.61 15.49 -2.17
CA ARG A 188 -0.77 16.54 -3.20
C ARG A 188 -1.00 17.94 -2.60
N GLY A 189 -0.86 18.11 -1.29
CA GLY A 189 -1.11 19.39 -0.61
C GLY A 189 -2.60 19.72 -0.42
N GLY A 190 -3.50 18.77 -0.67
CA GLY A 190 -4.91 18.87 -0.33
C GLY A 190 -5.13 18.70 1.18
N ARG A 191 -6.18 19.31 1.72
CA ARG A 191 -6.63 18.99 3.09
C ARG A 191 -7.28 17.60 3.07
N CYS A 192 -6.71 16.63 3.78
CA CYS A 192 -7.37 15.35 4.03
C CYS A 192 -8.70 15.63 4.75
N GLY A 193 -9.81 15.27 4.11
CA GLY A 193 -11.15 15.68 4.50
C GLY A 193 -11.73 14.83 5.61
N HIS A 194 -11.39 15.13 6.86
CA HIS A 194 -12.25 14.80 8.01
C HIS A 194 -12.55 16.07 8.81
N THR A 195 -13.43 16.92 8.27
CA THR A 195 -14.46 17.53 9.10
C THR A 195 -15.58 16.48 9.22
N CYS A 196 -15.52 15.65 10.26
CA CYS A 196 -16.75 15.09 10.79
C CYS A 196 -17.47 16.26 11.50
N ALA A 197 -18.75 16.44 11.16
CA ALA A 197 -19.65 17.35 11.84
C ALA A 197 -19.74 17.03 13.35
#